data_AF-A0A9D4IF28-F1
#
_entry.id   AF-A0A9D4IF28-F1
#
_cell.length_a   1.000
_cell.length_b   1.000
_cell.length_c   1.000
_cell.angle_alpha   90.00
_cell.angle_beta   90.00
_cell.angle_gamma   90.00
#
_symmetry.space_group_name_H-M   'P 1'
#
loop_
_entity.id
_entity.type
_entity.pdbx_description
1 polymer ?
#
loop_
_entity_poly.entity_id
_entity_poly.type
_entity_poly.pdbx_seq_one_letter_code
_entity_poly.pdbx_strand_id
1 'polypeptide(L)' 'MKRHKILIQTNVVMPTGIAVDPIHNYLFWSDVGSFPRIERSSLTGTYRKTIITQGIAYPVALDVDIKVSKLY' A
#
# COMPACT_ATOMS: atom_id res chain seq x y z
N MET A 1 13.74 -22.27 -10.21
CA MET A 1 13.13 -22.13 -8.86
C MET A 1 12.42 -20.78 -8.80
N LYS A 2 11.07 -20.73 -8.78
CA LYS A 2 10.33 -19.44 -8.77
C LYS A 2 10.44 -18.81 -7.37
N ARG A 3 11.09 -17.64 -7.25
CA ARG A 3 11.19 -16.84 -6.01
C ARG A 3 10.10 -15.77 -5.94
N HIS A 4 8.83 -16.17 -6.04
CA HIS A 4 7.71 -15.24 -5.91
C HIS A 4 6.88 -15.64 -4.70
N LYS A 5 6.66 -14.69 -3.79
CA LYS A 5 5.80 -14.86 -2.60
C LYS A 5 4.67 -13.85 -2.70
N ILE A 6 3.44 -14.33 -2.54
CA ILE A 6 2.26 -13.48 -2.44
C ILE A 6 2.18 -12.98 -0.99
N LEU A 7 2.14 -11.65 -0.81
CA LEU A 7 2.04 -11.04 0.52
C LEU A 7 0.58 -10.76 0.89
N ILE A 8 -0.19 -10.21 -0.05
CA ILE A 8 -1.60 -9.83 0.14
C ILE A 8 -2.35 -10.22 -1.13
N GLN A 9 -3.47 -10.92 -0.96
CA GLN A 9 -4.33 -11.37 -2.06
C GLN A 9 -5.81 -11.13 -1.76
N THR A 10 -6.21 -11.16 -0.49
CA THR A 10 -7.61 -11.03 -0.09
C THR A 10 -8.01 -9.57 0.07
N ASN A 11 -9.26 -9.24 -0.28
CA ASN A 11 -9.80 -7.88 -0.16
C ASN A 11 -8.88 -6.84 -0.82
N VAL A 12 -8.43 -7.09 -2.05
CA VAL A 12 -7.75 -6.13 -2.92
C VAL A 12 -8.46 -6.23 -4.26
N VAL A 13 -9.06 -5.14 -4.71
CA VAL A 13 -10.02 -5.13 -5.83
C VAL A 13 -9.35 -4.59 -7.09
N MET A 14 -8.83 -3.36 -7.04
CA MET A 14 -8.14 -2.71 -8.15
C MET A 14 -6.91 -1.95 -7.61
N PRO A 15 -5.81 -2.65 -7.31
CA PRO A 15 -4.59 -2.00 -6.84
C PRO A 15 -3.95 -1.17 -7.96
N THR A 16 -3.53 0.07 -7.66
CA THR A 16 -3.05 1.03 -8.67
C THR A 16 -1.65 1.56 -8.40
N GLY A 17 -1.34 1.89 -7.15
CA GLY A 17 -0.07 2.48 -6.73
C GLY A 17 0.56 1.66 -5.63
N ILE A 18 1.89 1.69 -5.56
CA ILE A 18 2.66 0.97 -4.55
C ILE A 18 3.91 1.77 -4.19
N ALA A 19 4.23 1.85 -2.91
CA ALA A 19 5.45 2.48 -2.41
C ALA A 19 6.02 1.66 -1.25
N VAL A 20 7.33 1.71 -1.04
CA VAL A 20 8.02 0.94 0.00
C VAL A 20 8.95 1.82 0.81
N ASP A 21 8.83 1.74 2.13
CA ASP A 21 9.81 2.28 3.07
C ASP A 21 10.53 1.12 3.74
N PRO A 22 11.70 0.70 3.22
CA PRO A 22 12.41 -0.43 3.77
C PRO A 22 13.10 -0.15 5.11
N ILE A 23 13.37 1.12 5.43
CA ILE A 23 13.99 1.51 6.70
C ILE A 23 12.99 1.31 7.85
N HIS A 24 11.73 1.68 7.62
CA HIS A 24 10.66 1.55 8.61
C HIS A 24 9.80 0.29 8.43
N ASN A 25 10.18 -0.61 7.53
CA ASN A 25 9.49 -1.86 7.23
C ASN A 25 8.02 -1.66 6.83
N TYR A 26 7.74 -0.72 5.92
CA TYR A 26 6.39 -0.47 5.40
C TYR A 26 6.27 -0.73 3.90
N LEU A 27 5.16 -1.35 3.53
CA LEU A 27 4.63 -1.46 2.19
C LEU A 27 3.32 -0.68 2.14
N PHE A 28 3.17 0.25 1.22
CA PHE A 28 1.93 1.00 1.00
C PHE A 28 1.36 0.64 -0.36
N TRP A 29 0.03 0.59 -0.47
CA TRP A 29 -0.64 0.50 -1.76
C TRP A 29 -1.96 1.27 -1.77
N SER A 30 -2.35 1.71 -2.96
CA SER A 30 -3.67 2.27 -3.23
C SER A 30 -4.55 1.26 -3.96
N ASP A 31 -5.84 1.30 -3.67
CA ASP A 31 -6.87 0.51 -4.33
C ASP A 31 -7.99 1.46 -4.77
N VAL A 32 -8.35 1.45 -6.06
CA VAL A 32 -9.39 2.30 -6.66
C VAL A 32 -10.70 1.53 -6.91
N GLY A 33 -10.86 0.35 -6.31
CA GLY A 33 -12.07 -0.45 -6.43
C GLY A 33 -13.30 0.24 -5.83
N SER A 34 -14.36 -0.53 -5.63
CA SER A 34 -15.65 -0.03 -5.12
C SER A 34 -15.58 0.74 -3.79
N PHE A 35 -14.49 0.57 -3.03
CA PHE A 35 -14.20 1.35 -1.84
C PHE A 35 -12.75 1.87 -1.90
N PRO A 36 -12.52 3.05 -2.50
CA PRO A 36 -11.19 3.60 -2.68
C PRO A 36 -10.47 3.78 -1.34
N ARG A 37 -9.22 3.31 -1.26
CA ARG A 37 -8.43 3.34 -0.03
C ARG A 37 -6.94 3.32 -0.28
N ILE A 38 -6.20 3.83 0.70
CA ILE A 38 -4.76 3.58 0.83
C ILE A 38 -4.55 2.74 2.08
N GLU A 39 -3.76 1.70 1.93
CA GLU A 39 -3.44 0.75 2.98
C GLU A 39 -1.94 0.60 3.13
N ARG A 40 -1.52 0.05 4.27
CA ARG A 40 -0.15 -0.38 4.49
C ARG A 40 -0.07 -1.74 5.14
N SER A 41 1.07 -2.39 5.03
CA SER A 41 1.49 -3.55 5.82
C SER A 41 2.98 -3.45 6.13
N SER A 42 3.52 -4.44 6.82
CA SER A 42 4.97 -4.70 6.80
C SER A 42 5.44 -5.17 5.42
N LEU A 43 6.75 -5.20 5.19
CA LEU A 43 7.32 -5.80 3.97
C LEU A 43 7.10 -7.32 3.86
N THR A 44 6.61 -7.97 4.91
CA THR A 44 6.23 -9.39 4.90
C THR A 44 4.72 -9.62 4.77
N GLY A 45 3.94 -8.55 4.60
CA GLY A 45 2.48 -8.60 4.47
C GLY A 45 1.72 -8.67 5.81
N THR A 46 2.42 -8.61 6.95
CA THR A 46 1.81 -8.61 8.28
C THR A 46 1.35 -7.21 8.70
N TYR A 47 0.52 -7.11 9.73
CA TYR A 47 0.05 -5.82 10.29
C TYR A 47 -0.61 -4.90 9.25
N ARG A 48 -1.37 -5.49 8.33
CA ARG A 48 -2.18 -4.76 7.35
C ARG A 48 -3.12 -3.76 8.05
N LYS A 49 -3.13 -2.52 7.59
CA LYS A 49 -3.98 -1.44 8.11
C LYS A 49 -4.41 -0.51 6.99
N THR A 50 -5.70 -0.20 6.94
CA THR A 50 -6.22 0.92 6.13
C THR A 50 -5.86 2.23 6.78
N ILE A 51 -5.23 3.14 6.02
CA ILE A 51 -4.73 4.42 6.54
C ILE A 51 -5.49 5.62 5.98
N ILE A 52 -6.11 5.52 4.80
CA ILE A 52 -6.96 6.57 4.22
C ILE A 52 -8.19 5.93 3.57
N THR A 53 -9.37 6.48 3.88
CA THR A 53 -10.69 6.08 3.32
C THR A 53 -11.59 7.26 2.96
N GLN A 54 -11.17 8.49 3.27
CA GLN A 54 -11.97 9.70 3.08
C GLN A 54 -11.17 10.72 2.26
N GLY A 55 -11.88 11.56 1.50
CA GLY A 55 -11.26 12.59 0.66
C GLY A 55 -10.49 12.04 -0.54
N ILE A 56 -10.69 10.76 -0.89
CA ILE A 56 -10.02 10.09 -2.01
C ILE A 56 -11.05 9.42 -2.91
N ALA A 57 -10.89 9.58 -4.21
CA ALA A 57 -11.75 8.94 -5.22
C ALA A 57 -10.93 8.06 -6.17
N TYR A 58 -9.76 8.55 -6.60
CA TYR A 58 -8.89 7.87 -7.56
C TYR A 58 -7.41 7.94 -7.14
N PRO A 59 -7.00 7.29 -6.05
CA PRO A 59 -5.58 7.21 -5.69
C PRO A 59 -4.83 6.32 -6.71
N VAL A 60 -4.00 6.90 -7.58
CA VAL A 60 -3.34 6.17 -8.69
C VAL A 60 -1.87 5.88 -8.38
N ALA A 61 -1.14 6.86 -7.88
CA ALA A 61 0.29 6.75 -7.60
C ALA A 61 0.53 6.99 -6.11
N LEU A 62 1.62 6.42 -5.60
CA LEU A 62 2.13 6.65 -4.26
C LEU A 62 3.65 6.83 -4.35
N ASP A 63 4.18 7.77 -3.57
CA ASP A 63 5.63 7.88 -3.33
C ASP A 63 5.91 8.09 -1.85
N VAL A 64 7.09 7.69 -1.39
CA VAL A 64 7.51 7.84 0.00
C VAL A 64 8.83 8.58 0.11
N ASP A 65 8.80 9.70 0.82
CA ASP A 65 10.01 10.35 1.30
C ASP A 65 10.37 9.79 2.67
N ILE A 66 11.30 8.84 2.63
CA ILE A 66 11.78 8.10 3.81
C ILE A 66 12.43 9.07 4.82
N LYS A 67 13.12 10.13 4.37
CA LYS A 67 13.89 11.01 5.25
C LYS A 67 12.99 11.85 6.16
N VAL A 68 11.82 12.22 5.67
CA VAL A 68 10.85 13.03 6.42
C VAL A 68 9.58 12.24 6.80
N SER A 69 9.59 10.93 6.57
CA SER A 69 8.48 10.01 6.87
C SER A 69 7.13 10.47 6.30
N LYS A 70 7.13 10.89 5.02
CA LYS A 70 5.93 11.33 4.31
C LYS A 70 5.57 10.41 3.15
N LEU A 71 4.26 10.14 3.03
CA LEU A 71 3.65 9.48 1.88
C LEU A 71 2.96 10.56 1.02
N TYR A 72 3.18 10.53 -0.29
CA TYR A 72 2.56 11.41 -1.29
C TYR A 72 1.63 10.62 -2.21
#